data_AF-A0AA35RHZ7-F1
#
_entry.id   AF-A0AA35RHZ7-F1
#
_cell.length_a   1.000
_cell.length_b   1.000
_cell.length_c   1.000
_cell.angle_alpha   90.00
_cell.angle_beta   90.00
_cell.angle_gamma   90.00
#
_symmetry.space_group_name_H-M   'P 1'
#
loop_
_entity.id
_entity.type
_entity.pdbx_description
1 polymer ?
#
loop_
_entity_poly.entity_id
_entity_poly.type
_entity_poly.pdbx_seq_one_letter_code
_entity_poly.pdbx_strand_id
1 'polypeptide(L)'
;MTSRRSGDEAQRRIALVVAYEGANYAGFQLQADIPTIQGELEKAFNRLTGEHARVRGASRTDSGAHAIGQVVDLVTDTTHGTDVVVAAMNHHLPDDIRIVTASDVPAEFHARRSATRRDYRYSIANRSVPFPFLRRSHHAEPKPLNLDAMQMATHSLLGIRDFRQIATAHPADQSAVRQVFRWDVKRQSDDQDVIVIDCAANGFLRHQIRRANAILVEIGKGRLPIHATADALAGRTQKLHGVSTLPAKGLCLRTYFAKAGDVPDSWRVIDATGISLGRLARQVAVALQGKDQPMYTPHVITGCHVVVINADKVRITGRKLTQKMYYRHSGYVGNLKSFLMRDMMEERPDRVVQLAVKGMLPSNKQGRHMLRRLRIYAGDQHPHEAQVGSAQ
;
A
#
# COMPACT_ATOMS: atom_id res chain seq x y z
N MET A 1 2.05 -7.10 48.75
CA MET A 1 2.51 -5.93 47.99
C MET A 1 2.64 -6.30 46.52
N THR A 2 1.53 -6.29 45.79
CA THR A 2 1.51 -6.49 44.33
C THR A 2 1.25 -5.13 43.71
N SER A 3 2.34 -4.49 43.28
CA SER A 3 2.30 -3.24 42.53
C SER A 3 1.49 -3.46 41.25
N ARG A 4 0.29 -2.88 41.20
CA ARG A 4 -0.38 -2.53 39.95
C ARG A 4 0.53 -1.54 39.24
N ARG A 5 1.26 -1.99 38.22
CA ARG A 5 1.86 -1.08 37.24
C ARG A 5 0.73 -0.43 36.45
N SER A 6 0.37 0.78 36.86
CA SER A 6 -0.37 1.75 36.08
C SER A 6 0.54 2.32 34.99
N GLY A 7 0.15 2.16 33.72
CA GLY A 7 0.81 2.79 32.58
C GLY A 7 0.43 2.08 31.29
N ASP A 8 -0.36 2.77 30.46
CA ASP A 8 -0.72 2.38 29.09
C ASP A 8 0.55 2.47 28.19
N GLU A 9 1.54 1.61 28.45
CA GLU A 9 2.69 1.45 27.57
C GLU A 9 2.19 0.78 26.28
N ALA A 10 2.18 1.55 25.20
CA ALA A 10 1.78 1.07 23.90
C ALA A 10 2.63 -0.15 23.50
N GLN A 11 1.99 -1.33 23.51
CA GLN A 11 2.61 -2.60 23.13
C GLN A 11 3.32 -2.47 21.76
N ARG A 12 4.59 -2.88 21.71
CA ARG A 12 5.43 -2.75 20.53
C ARG A 12 4.82 -3.55 19.37
N ARG A 13 4.82 -2.94 18.18
CA ARG A 13 4.32 -3.55 16.95
C ARG A 13 5.41 -3.54 15.88
N ILE A 14 5.62 -4.71 15.29
CA ILE A 14 6.56 -4.88 14.18
C ILE A 14 5.76 -5.23 12.93
N ALA A 15 6.09 -4.57 11.82
CA ALA A 15 5.65 -4.95 10.49
C ALA A 15 6.80 -5.65 9.75
N LEU A 16 6.50 -6.76 9.09
CA LEU A 16 7.45 -7.54 8.29
C LEU A 16 7.00 -7.53 6.83
N VAL A 17 7.94 -7.38 5.91
CA VAL A 17 7.74 -7.69 4.49
C VAL A 17 8.22 -9.10 4.26
N VAL A 18 7.35 -9.96 3.72
CA VAL A 18 7.56 -11.39 3.55
C VAL A 18 7.47 -11.75 2.07
N ALA A 19 8.47 -12.48 1.60
CA ALA A 19 8.47 -13.17 0.31
C ALA A 19 8.32 -14.68 0.53
N TYR A 20 7.56 -15.36 -0.30
CA TYR A 20 7.41 -16.81 -0.25
C TYR A 20 7.00 -17.45 -1.57
N GLU A 21 7.46 -18.69 -1.76
CA GLU A 21 6.92 -19.60 -2.77
C GLU A 21 5.76 -20.41 -2.16
N GLY A 22 4.52 -20.12 -2.56
CA GLY A 22 3.34 -20.72 -1.92
C GLY A 22 3.03 -22.17 -2.29
N ALA A 23 3.81 -22.80 -3.18
CA ALA A 23 3.49 -24.08 -3.78
C ALA A 23 3.39 -25.25 -2.77
N ASN A 24 4.08 -25.17 -1.63
CA ASN A 24 4.07 -26.21 -0.59
C ASN A 24 3.05 -25.92 0.53
N TYR A 25 2.21 -24.89 0.40
CA TYR A 25 1.40 -24.36 1.50
C TYR A 25 -0.10 -24.30 1.18
N ALA A 26 -0.94 -24.52 2.18
CA ALA A 26 -2.40 -24.38 2.11
C ALA A 26 -2.86 -22.90 2.16
N GLY A 27 -2.05 -22.01 1.59
CA GLY A 27 -2.29 -20.57 1.53
C GLY A 27 -1.69 -19.82 2.72
N PHE A 28 -2.07 -18.56 2.86
CA PHE A 28 -1.52 -17.72 3.92
C PHE A 28 -2.08 -18.07 5.31
N GLN A 29 -3.42 -18.13 5.43
CA GLN A 29 -4.12 -18.16 6.72
C GLN A 29 -3.85 -19.48 7.47
N LEU A 30 -3.55 -19.40 8.77
CA LEU A 30 -3.40 -20.58 9.64
C LEU A 30 -4.64 -21.48 9.56
N GLN A 31 -4.38 -22.77 9.38
CA GLN A 31 -5.34 -23.87 9.44
C GLN A 31 -4.72 -24.95 10.33
N ALA A 32 -5.56 -25.74 11.01
CA ALA A 32 -5.08 -26.84 11.84
C ALA A 32 -4.40 -27.90 10.97
N ASP A 33 -3.29 -28.44 11.46
CA ASP A 33 -2.61 -29.64 10.94
C ASP A 33 -2.12 -29.61 9.48
N ILE A 34 -2.07 -28.43 8.86
CA ILE A 34 -1.59 -28.25 7.48
C ILE A 34 -0.60 -27.09 7.41
N PRO A 35 0.52 -27.19 6.66
CA PRO A 35 1.47 -26.09 6.50
C PRO A 35 0.83 -24.86 5.87
N THR A 36 1.02 -23.70 6.50
CA THR A 36 0.59 -22.38 5.99
C THR A 36 1.67 -21.35 6.23
N ILE A 37 1.68 -20.29 5.42
CA ILE A 37 2.67 -19.22 5.56
C ILE A 37 2.56 -18.56 6.95
N GLN A 38 1.35 -18.30 7.42
CA GLN A 38 1.13 -17.75 8.75
C GLN A 38 1.67 -18.67 9.84
N GLY A 39 1.44 -19.98 9.74
CA GLY A 39 1.92 -20.95 10.72
C GLY A 39 3.45 -20.97 10.82
N GLU A 40 4.14 -20.98 9.67
CA GLU A 40 5.61 -20.97 9.67
C GLU A 40 6.19 -19.65 10.21
N LEU A 41 5.57 -18.51 9.90
CA LEU A 41 5.96 -17.21 10.46
C LEU A 41 5.78 -17.18 11.99
N GLU A 42 4.65 -17.67 12.49
CA GLU A 42 4.37 -17.73 13.94
C GLU A 42 5.33 -18.69 14.66
N LYS A 43 5.62 -19.86 14.07
CA LYS A 43 6.62 -20.81 14.60
C LYS A 43 8.02 -20.21 14.64
N ALA A 44 8.45 -19.55 13.56
CA ALA A 44 9.78 -18.94 13.48
C ALA A 44 9.93 -17.80 14.50
N PHE A 45 8.89 -16.98 14.67
CA PHE A 45 8.89 -15.91 15.67
C PHE A 45 8.93 -16.49 17.10
N ASN A 46 8.15 -17.53 17.38
CA ASN A 46 8.16 -18.21 18.68
C ASN A 46 9.53 -18.82 19.01
N ARG A 47 10.24 -19.40 18.03
CA ARG A 47 11.60 -19.92 18.24
C ARG A 47 12.60 -18.83 18.61
N LEU A 48 12.42 -17.62 18.06
CA LEU A 48 13.27 -16.47 18.37
C LEU A 48 12.98 -15.91 19.77
N THR A 49 11.71 -15.66 20.10
CA THR A 49 11.34 -14.84 21.28
C THR A 49 10.74 -15.64 22.44
N GLY A 50 10.31 -16.88 22.19
CA GLY A 50 9.43 -17.64 23.10
C GLY A 50 7.97 -17.17 23.11
N GLU A 51 7.63 -16.11 22.37
CA GLU A 51 6.28 -15.53 22.37
C GLU A 51 5.35 -16.25 21.40
N HIS A 52 4.08 -16.42 21.78
CA HIS A 52 3.03 -16.86 20.88
C HIS A 52 2.33 -15.65 20.25
N ALA A 53 3.00 -15.02 19.29
CA ALA A 53 2.50 -13.82 18.61
C ALA A 53 1.63 -14.17 17.41
N ARG A 54 0.43 -13.57 17.30
CA ARG A 54 -0.45 -13.76 16.15
C ARG A 54 -0.02 -12.87 14.98
N VAL A 55 0.27 -13.47 13.83
CA VAL A 55 0.66 -12.77 12.60
C VAL A 55 -0.59 -12.38 11.80
N ARG A 56 -0.68 -11.13 11.38
CA ARG A 56 -1.80 -10.63 10.56
C ARG A 56 -1.31 -10.16 9.20
N GLY A 57 -1.80 -10.77 8.12
CA GLY A 57 -1.43 -10.39 6.75
C GLY A 57 -2.26 -9.24 6.16
N ALA A 58 -1.63 -8.46 5.28
CA ALA A 58 -2.27 -7.42 4.48
C ALA A 58 -3.22 -8.01 3.42
N SER A 59 -2.89 -9.22 2.95
CA SER A 59 -3.72 -10.01 2.04
C SER A 59 -3.76 -11.48 2.47
N ARG A 60 -4.84 -12.18 2.10
CA ARG A 60 -4.92 -13.65 2.20
C ARG A 60 -4.66 -14.20 0.81
N THR A 61 -3.55 -14.90 0.62
CA THR A 61 -3.26 -15.61 -0.62
C THR A 61 -3.86 -17.02 -0.58
N ASP A 62 -4.34 -17.47 -1.73
CA ASP A 62 -4.86 -18.82 -1.93
C ASP A 62 -3.72 -19.86 -1.77
N SER A 63 -4.08 -21.13 -1.54
CA SER A 63 -3.11 -22.23 -1.60
C SER A 63 -2.41 -22.28 -2.96
N GLY A 64 -1.07 -22.38 -2.93
CA GLY A 64 -0.23 -22.35 -4.13
C GLY A 64 0.08 -20.96 -4.70
N ALA A 65 -0.46 -19.86 -4.16
CA ALA A 65 -0.14 -18.51 -4.64
C ALA A 65 1.11 -17.95 -3.94
N HIS A 66 1.92 -17.18 -4.67
CA HIS A 66 3.20 -16.64 -4.20
C HIS A 66 3.06 -15.22 -3.64
N ALA A 67 4.09 -14.75 -2.96
CA ALA A 67 4.26 -13.33 -2.70
C ALA A 67 5.73 -12.93 -2.71
N ILE A 68 6.01 -11.70 -3.14
CA ILE A 68 7.32 -11.04 -2.96
C ILE A 68 7.23 -9.79 -2.07
N GLY A 69 6.02 -9.48 -1.60
CA GLY A 69 5.71 -8.27 -0.83
C GLY A 69 4.48 -8.43 0.05
N GLN A 70 4.26 -9.61 0.65
CA GLN A 70 3.22 -9.75 1.66
C GLN A 70 3.66 -8.97 2.89
N VAL A 71 2.86 -8.02 3.33
CA VAL A 71 3.10 -7.37 4.62
C VAL A 71 2.31 -8.06 5.71
N VAL A 72 2.98 -8.32 6.82
CA VAL A 72 2.37 -8.83 8.03
C VAL A 72 2.70 -7.93 9.21
N ASP A 73 1.85 -7.94 10.23
CA ASP A 73 2.15 -7.29 11.50
C ASP A 73 1.84 -8.21 12.69
N LEU A 74 2.61 -8.05 13.76
CA LEU A 74 2.45 -8.74 15.03
C LEU A 74 2.67 -7.78 16.21
N VAL A 75 2.06 -8.10 17.34
CA VAL A 75 2.34 -7.44 18.64
C VAL A 75 3.39 -8.28 19.35
N THR A 76 4.34 -7.65 20.03
CA THR A 76 5.40 -8.36 20.75
C THR A 76 5.95 -7.52 21.90
N ASP A 77 6.45 -8.19 22.93
CA ASP A 77 7.20 -7.58 24.03
C ASP A 77 8.72 -7.71 23.85
N THR A 78 9.18 -8.30 22.75
CA THR A 78 10.60 -8.47 22.46
C THR A 78 11.35 -7.14 22.43
N THR A 79 12.57 -7.15 22.95
CA THR A 79 13.51 -6.01 22.89
C THR A 79 14.49 -6.13 21.72
N HIS A 80 14.44 -7.21 20.93
CA HIS A 80 15.36 -7.40 19.79
C HIS A 80 15.19 -6.31 18.73
N GLY A 81 16.32 -5.85 18.16
CA GLY A 81 16.31 -4.95 17.00
C GLY A 81 15.61 -5.60 15.79
N THR A 82 15.02 -4.79 14.92
CA THR A 82 14.30 -5.32 13.74
C THR A 82 15.22 -6.06 12.77
N ASP A 83 16.49 -5.66 12.69
CA ASP A 83 17.56 -6.35 12.00
C ASP A 83 17.81 -7.77 12.55
N VAL A 84 17.86 -7.91 13.88
CA VAL A 84 17.97 -9.20 14.55
C VAL A 84 16.74 -10.06 14.28
N VAL A 85 15.54 -9.47 14.32
CA VAL A 85 14.29 -10.18 13.98
C VAL A 85 14.34 -10.73 12.55
N VAL A 86 14.80 -9.93 11.57
CA VAL A 86 14.96 -10.41 10.18
C VAL A 86 15.93 -11.58 10.11
N ALA A 87 17.13 -11.43 10.69
CA ALA A 87 18.18 -12.44 10.60
C ALA A 87 17.75 -13.76 11.28
N ALA A 88 17.24 -13.68 12.51
CA ALA A 88 16.90 -14.87 13.28
C ALA A 88 15.62 -15.55 12.79
N MET A 89 14.60 -14.81 12.35
CA MET A 89 13.44 -15.44 11.70
C MET A 89 13.84 -16.17 10.43
N ASN A 90 14.68 -15.57 9.57
CA ASN A 90 15.15 -16.24 8.35
C ASN A 90 15.99 -17.48 8.63
N HIS A 91 16.70 -17.54 9.76
CA HIS A 91 17.40 -18.74 10.20
C HIS A 91 16.44 -19.88 10.57
N HIS A 92 15.26 -19.57 11.11
CA HIS A 92 14.26 -20.57 11.52
C HIS A 92 13.21 -20.90 10.45
N LEU A 93 13.06 -20.07 9.43
CA LEU A 93 12.09 -20.24 8.35
C LEU A 93 12.58 -21.23 7.29
N PRO A 94 11.68 -22.05 6.72
CA PRO A 94 11.98 -22.83 5.52
C PRO A 94 12.47 -21.96 4.36
N ASP A 95 13.25 -22.55 3.44
CA ASP A 95 13.91 -21.81 2.34
C ASP A 95 12.96 -21.08 1.38
N ASP A 96 11.72 -21.56 1.30
CA ASP A 96 10.67 -20.97 0.48
C ASP A 96 9.90 -19.84 1.19
N ILE A 97 10.32 -19.40 2.39
CA ILE A 97 9.79 -18.21 3.09
C ILE A 97 10.94 -17.35 3.60
N ARG A 98 10.90 -16.05 3.28
CA ARG A 98 11.90 -15.07 3.74
C ARG A 98 11.26 -13.79 4.23
N ILE A 99 11.75 -13.31 5.37
CA ILE A 99 11.58 -11.93 5.81
C ILE A 99 12.57 -11.07 5.02
N VAL A 100 12.03 -10.13 4.24
CA VAL A 100 12.80 -9.21 3.40
C VAL A 100 13.25 -7.99 4.20
N THR A 101 12.39 -7.48 5.09
CA THR A 101 12.69 -6.37 6.00
C THR A 101 11.69 -6.34 7.15
N ALA A 102 12.05 -5.65 8.23
CA ALA A 102 11.22 -5.43 9.40
C ALA A 102 11.30 -3.97 9.84
N SER A 103 10.18 -3.41 10.29
CA SER A 103 10.08 -2.05 10.80
C SER A 103 9.24 -2.00 12.07
N ASP A 104 9.68 -1.22 13.06
CA ASP A 104 8.81 -0.78 14.14
C ASP A 104 7.74 0.17 13.59
N VAL A 105 6.48 -0.09 13.93
CA VAL A 105 5.33 0.67 13.45
C VAL A 105 4.48 1.16 14.61
N PRO A 106 3.68 2.22 14.41
CA PRO A 106 2.77 2.70 15.44
C PRO A 106 1.83 1.61 15.95
N ALA A 107 1.44 1.66 17.22
CA ALA A 107 0.61 0.63 17.86
C ALA A 107 -0.75 0.42 17.15
N GLU A 108 -1.28 1.47 16.53
CA GLU A 108 -2.51 1.49 15.75
C GLU A 108 -2.38 0.88 14.33
N PHE A 109 -1.15 0.65 13.85
CA PHE A 109 -0.93 0.07 12.52
C PHE A 109 -1.57 -1.32 12.44
N HIS A 110 -2.17 -1.61 11.28
CA HIS A 110 -2.77 -2.91 11.02
C HIS A 110 -2.58 -3.25 9.55
N ALA A 111 -1.80 -4.28 9.22
CA ALA A 111 -1.37 -4.61 7.86
C ALA A 111 -2.54 -4.64 6.86
N ARG A 112 -3.66 -5.27 7.24
CA ARG A 112 -4.89 -5.30 6.43
C ARG A 112 -5.63 -3.96 6.31
N ARG A 113 -5.87 -3.24 7.41
CA ARG A 113 -6.71 -2.02 7.39
C ARG A 113 -5.94 -0.78 6.91
N SER A 114 -4.63 -0.74 7.16
CA SER A 114 -3.77 0.36 6.75
C SER A 114 -3.37 0.29 5.27
N ALA A 115 -3.45 -0.88 4.63
CA ALA A 115 -3.19 -1.01 3.20
C ALA A 115 -4.31 -0.37 2.38
N THR A 116 -3.94 0.58 1.52
CA THR A 116 -4.83 1.30 0.60
C THR A 116 -4.90 0.67 -0.78
N ARG A 117 -3.88 -0.13 -1.15
CA ARG A 117 -3.71 -0.75 -2.46
C ARG A 117 -3.05 -2.12 -2.32
N ARG A 118 -3.46 -3.07 -3.16
CA ARG A 118 -2.81 -4.37 -3.34
C ARG A 118 -2.47 -4.56 -4.80
N ASP A 119 -1.23 -4.94 -5.07
CA ASP A 119 -0.74 -5.21 -6.42
C ASP A 119 -0.48 -6.71 -6.58
N TYR A 120 -1.01 -7.27 -7.64
CA TYR A 120 -0.83 -8.66 -8.01
C TYR A 120 -0.30 -8.75 -9.44
N ARG A 121 0.51 -9.76 -9.70
CA ARG A 121 0.87 -10.20 -11.03
C ARG A 121 0.39 -11.62 -11.23
N TYR A 122 -0.20 -11.88 -12.38
CA TYR A 122 -0.41 -13.24 -12.87
C TYR A 122 0.51 -13.49 -14.06
N SER A 123 1.33 -14.53 -14.01
CA SER A 123 2.30 -14.85 -15.07
C SER A 123 1.88 -16.10 -15.85
N ILE A 124 1.97 -16.00 -17.17
CA ILE A 124 1.63 -17.05 -18.14
C ILE A 124 2.86 -17.30 -19.00
N ALA A 125 3.37 -18.53 -19.01
CA ALA A 125 4.37 -18.97 -19.97
C ALA A 125 3.64 -19.35 -21.27
N ASN A 126 3.68 -18.46 -22.26
CA ASN A 126 2.95 -18.59 -23.51
C ASN A 126 3.80 -19.20 -24.62
N ARG A 127 4.15 -20.48 -24.44
CA ARG A 127 5.06 -21.24 -25.30
C ARG A 127 4.59 -22.66 -25.48
N SER A 128 4.85 -23.25 -26.65
CA SER A 128 4.46 -24.63 -26.97
C SER A 128 5.08 -25.66 -26.03
N VAL A 129 6.37 -25.48 -25.69
CA VAL A 129 7.11 -26.36 -24.78
C VAL A 129 7.47 -25.60 -23.50
N PRO A 130 6.84 -25.91 -22.34
CA PRO A 130 7.07 -25.18 -21.11
C PRO A 130 8.46 -25.47 -20.53
N PHE A 131 9.12 -24.44 -20.02
CA PHE A 131 10.40 -24.59 -19.35
C PHE A 131 10.25 -25.10 -17.92
N PRO A 132 11.13 -26.04 -17.47
CA PRO A 132 11.05 -26.58 -16.11
C PRO A 132 11.13 -25.52 -15.01
N PHE A 133 11.89 -24.44 -15.19
CA PHE A 133 12.04 -23.38 -14.17
C PHE A 133 10.79 -22.52 -14.00
N LEU A 134 9.87 -22.50 -14.96
CA LEU A 134 8.60 -21.76 -14.87
C LEU A 134 7.47 -22.60 -14.26
N ARG A 135 7.68 -23.90 -14.05
CA ARG A 135 6.61 -24.87 -13.73
C ARG A 135 5.84 -24.55 -12.44
N ARG A 136 6.51 -23.90 -11.48
CA ARG A 136 5.98 -23.54 -10.15
C ARG A 136 5.53 -22.09 -10.04
N SER A 137 5.86 -21.21 -10.99
CA SER A 137 5.61 -19.76 -10.91
C SER A 137 4.76 -19.20 -12.05
N HIS A 138 4.51 -20.00 -13.09
CA HIS A 138 3.77 -19.59 -14.28
C HIS A 138 2.68 -20.60 -14.61
N HIS A 139 1.57 -20.10 -15.17
CA HIS A 139 0.62 -20.94 -15.88
C HIS A 139 1.12 -21.23 -17.30
N ALA A 140 1.19 -22.49 -17.69
CA ALA A 140 1.57 -22.85 -19.05
C ALA A 140 0.36 -22.73 -19.98
N GLU A 141 0.50 -21.97 -21.06
CA GLU A 141 -0.49 -21.87 -22.13
C GLU A 141 0.21 -22.01 -23.48
N PRO A 142 0.10 -23.16 -24.17
CA PRO A 142 0.83 -23.41 -25.40
C PRO A 142 0.28 -22.66 -26.62
N LYS A 143 -0.98 -22.21 -26.59
CA LYS A 143 -1.58 -21.53 -27.74
C LYS A 143 -1.28 -20.03 -27.68
N PRO A 144 -0.90 -19.38 -28.79
CA PRO A 144 -0.75 -17.93 -28.85
C PRO A 144 -2.02 -17.22 -28.36
N LEU A 145 -1.84 -16.19 -27.54
CA LEU A 145 -2.95 -15.36 -27.04
C LEU A 145 -3.00 -14.02 -27.76
N ASN A 146 -4.20 -13.57 -28.11
CA ASN A 146 -4.44 -12.21 -28.60
C ASN A 146 -4.45 -11.21 -27.42
N LEU A 147 -3.30 -10.57 -27.18
CA LEU A 147 -3.13 -9.63 -26.07
C LEU A 147 -3.99 -8.37 -26.23
N ASP A 148 -4.22 -7.89 -27.45
CA ASP A 148 -5.03 -6.68 -27.68
C ASP A 148 -6.47 -6.93 -27.27
N ALA A 149 -7.04 -8.08 -27.65
CA ALA A 149 -8.37 -8.48 -27.22
C ALA A 149 -8.45 -8.66 -25.70
N MET A 150 -7.43 -9.25 -25.09
CA MET A 150 -7.34 -9.37 -23.62
C MET A 150 -7.29 -8.00 -22.94
N GLN A 151 -6.42 -7.10 -23.40
CA GLN A 151 -6.25 -5.75 -22.85
C GLN A 151 -7.52 -4.91 -23.03
N MET A 152 -8.17 -4.97 -24.18
CA MET A 152 -9.45 -4.29 -24.40
C MET A 152 -10.52 -4.80 -23.42
N ALA A 153 -10.60 -6.11 -23.19
CA ALA A 153 -11.56 -6.71 -22.27
C ALA A 153 -11.36 -6.30 -20.79
N THR A 154 -10.17 -5.83 -20.40
CA THR A 154 -9.91 -5.40 -19.01
C THR A 154 -10.61 -4.09 -18.64
N HIS A 155 -10.99 -3.25 -19.60
CA HIS A 155 -11.67 -1.97 -19.35
C HIS A 155 -12.94 -2.12 -18.51
N SER A 156 -13.67 -3.22 -18.70
CA SER A 156 -14.88 -3.52 -17.92
C SER A 156 -14.60 -3.79 -16.44
N LEU A 157 -13.38 -4.21 -16.11
CA LEU A 157 -12.92 -4.53 -14.75
C LEU A 157 -12.44 -3.30 -13.98
N LEU A 158 -12.20 -2.17 -14.65
CA LEU A 158 -11.69 -0.94 -14.04
C LEU A 158 -12.79 -0.14 -13.31
N GLY A 159 -12.35 0.65 -12.33
CA GLY A 159 -13.22 1.54 -11.55
C GLY A 159 -13.91 0.85 -10.38
N ILE A 160 -15.00 1.44 -9.91
CA ILE A 160 -15.81 0.91 -8.81
C ILE A 160 -16.83 -0.07 -9.40
N ARG A 161 -16.70 -1.37 -9.09
CA ARG A 161 -17.54 -2.44 -9.65
C ARG A 161 -17.91 -3.46 -8.58
N ASP A 162 -19.08 -4.09 -8.73
CA ASP A 162 -19.47 -5.26 -7.96
C ASP A 162 -18.91 -6.52 -8.63
N PHE A 163 -18.06 -7.27 -7.93
CA PHE A 163 -17.42 -8.49 -8.43
C PHE A 163 -18.08 -9.78 -7.94
N ARG A 164 -19.26 -9.72 -7.32
CA ARG A 164 -19.92 -10.89 -6.70
C ARG A 164 -20.05 -12.06 -7.66
N GLN A 165 -20.42 -11.79 -8.91
CA GLN A 165 -20.64 -12.81 -9.94
C GLN A 165 -19.34 -13.51 -10.40
N ILE A 166 -18.20 -12.83 -10.24
CA ILE A 166 -16.87 -13.37 -10.55
C ILE A 166 -16.23 -14.04 -9.33
N ALA A 167 -16.57 -13.64 -8.11
CA ALA A 167 -16.03 -14.23 -6.90
C ALA A 167 -16.64 -15.62 -6.62
N THR A 168 -15.90 -16.46 -5.89
CA THR A 168 -16.40 -17.78 -5.47
C THR A 168 -16.84 -17.72 -4.01
N ALA A 169 -18.07 -18.15 -3.72
CA ALA A 169 -18.61 -18.29 -2.36
C ALA A 169 -18.43 -17.02 -1.49
N HIS A 170 -18.63 -15.83 -2.08
CA HIS A 170 -18.56 -14.57 -1.34
C HIS A 170 -19.85 -14.37 -0.53
N PRO A 171 -19.79 -14.10 0.78
CA PRO A 171 -20.97 -13.96 1.62
C PRO A 171 -21.92 -12.88 1.13
N ALA A 172 -23.23 -13.16 1.17
CA ALA A 172 -24.28 -12.26 0.65
C ALA A 172 -24.38 -10.96 1.48
N ASP A 173 -24.07 -11.04 2.77
CA ASP A 173 -24.07 -9.95 3.75
C ASP A 173 -22.85 -9.02 3.62
N GLN A 174 -21.86 -9.38 2.81
CA GLN A 174 -20.63 -8.59 2.63
C GLN A 174 -20.58 -7.89 1.28
N SER A 175 -20.10 -6.64 1.27
CA SER A 175 -19.89 -5.90 0.04
C SER A 175 -18.86 -6.59 -0.87
N ALA A 176 -19.30 -6.91 -2.08
CA ALA A 176 -18.49 -7.40 -3.18
C ALA A 176 -17.95 -6.27 -4.09
N VAL A 177 -18.23 -5.01 -3.72
CA VAL A 177 -17.78 -3.84 -4.48
C VAL A 177 -16.30 -3.59 -4.22
N ARG A 178 -15.51 -3.46 -5.28
CA ARG A 178 -14.08 -3.12 -5.22
C ARG A 178 -13.78 -1.96 -6.16
N GLN A 179 -12.77 -1.17 -5.80
CA GLN A 179 -12.22 -0.14 -6.67
C GLN A 179 -10.92 -0.68 -7.28
N VAL A 180 -10.98 -0.96 -8.57
CA VAL A 180 -9.83 -1.42 -9.36
C VAL A 180 -9.19 -0.21 -10.03
N PHE A 181 -7.89 -0.07 -9.81
CA PHE A 181 -7.06 1.02 -10.36
C PHE A 181 -6.38 0.63 -11.66
N ARG A 182 -6.04 -0.66 -11.81
CA ARG A 182 -5.23 -1.15 -12.94
C ARG A 182 -5.53 -2.63 -13.21
N TRP A 183 -5.53 -2.99 -14.50
CA TRP A 183 -5.59 -4.36 -14.96
C TRP A 183 -4.99 -4.43 -16.37
N ASP A 184 -3.67 -4.64 -16.43
CA ASP A 184 -2.90 -4.53 -17.66
C ASP A 184 -2.38 -5.89 -18.11
N VAL A 185 -2.48 -6.17 -19.39
CA VAL A 185 -2.00 -7.38 -20.07
C VAL A 185 -0.87 -6.98 -20.99
N LYS A 186 0.31 -7.59 -20.82
CA LYS A 186 1.48 -7.29 -21.66
C LYS A 186 2.45 -8.45 -21.70
N ARG A 187 3.33 -8.45 -22.70
CA ARG A 187 4.53 -9.30 -22.68
C ARG A 187 5.53 -8.77 -21.66
N GLN A 188 6.28 -9.67 -21.05
CA GLN A 188 7.41 -9.28 -20.21
C GLN A 188 8.50 -8.69 -21.11
N SER A 189 9.14 -7.61 -20.66
CA SER A 189 10.14 -6.89 -21.46
C SER A 189 11.39 -7.71 -21.72
N ASP A 190 11.80 -8.51 -20.74
CA ASP A 190 12.98 -9.38 -20.70
C ASP A 190 12.71 -10.80 -21.23
N ASP A 191 11.44 -11.21 -21.33
CA ASP A 191 11.05 -12.50 -21.88
C ASP A 191 9.72 -12.38 -22.66
N GLN A 192 9.82 -12.35 -23.99
CA GLN A 192 8.66 -12.21 -24.88
C GLN A 192 7.75 -13.45 -24.87
N ASP A 193 8.22 -14.61 -24.40
CA ASP A 193 7.40 -15.81 -24.24
C ASP A 193 6.56 -15.77 -22.95
N VAL A 194 6.74 -14.75 -22.10
CA VAL A 194 5.98 -14.57 -20.88
C VAL A 194 4.97 -13.44 -21.04
N ILE A 195 3.71 -13.75 -20.76
CA ILE A 195 2.63 -12.77 -20.63
C ILE A 195 2.38 -12.53 -19.15
N VAL A 196 2.31 -11.27 -18.76
CA VAL A 196 1.97 -10.85 -17.42
C VAL A 196 0.66 -10.08 -17.41
N ILE A 197 -0.18 -10.36 -16.41
CA ILE A 197 -1.39 -9.62 -16.11
C ILE A 197 -1.19 -8.93 -14.75
N ASP A 198 -0.97 -7.62 -14.77
CA ASP A 198 -0.74 -6.80 -13.58
C ASP A 198 -2.05 -6.15 -13.11
N CYS A 199 -2.48 -6.47 -11.90
CA CYS A 199 -3.74 -5.99 -11.32
C CYS A 199 -3.48 -5.15 -10.06
N ALA A 200 -4.18 -4.03 -9.89
CA ALA A 200 -4.13 -3.23 -8.67
C ALA A 200 -5.52 -2.77 -8.23
N ALA A 201 -5.84 -2.93 -6.95
CA ALA A 201 -7.13 -2.53 -6.38
C ALA A 201 -7.02 -2.17 -4.89
N ASN A 202 -8.06 -1.55 -4.34
CA ASN A 202 -8.18 -1.35 -2.89
C ASN A 202 -8.26 -2.69 -2.11
N GLY A 203 -8.72 -3.75 -2.78
CA GLY A 203 -8.69 -5.13 -2.32
C GLY A 203 -9.31 -6.05 -3.36
N PHE A 204 -9.17 -7.36 -3.17
CA PHE A 204 -9.74 -8.38 -4.04
C PHE A 204 -10.56 -9.38 -3.23
N LEU A 205 -11.61 -9.94 -3.84
CA LEU A 205 -12.38 -11.06 -3.30
C LEU A 205 -11.62 -12.38 -3.54
N ARG A 206 -12.01 -13.41 -2.81
CA ARG A 206 -11.45 -14.76 -2.98
C ARG A 206 -11.64 -15.22 -4.44
N HIS A 207 -10.54 -15.66 -5.05
CA HIS A 207 -10.44 -16.09 -6.45
C HIS A 207 -10.77 -15.04 -7.52
N GLN A 208 -11.08 -13.78 -7.17
CA GLN A 208 -11.50 -12.75 -8.13
C GLN A 208 -10.53 -12.59 -9.30
N ILE A 209 -9.23 -12.45 -9.00
CA ILE A 209 -8.18 -12.25 -10.00
C ILE A 209 -8.09 -13.45 -10.93
N ARG A 210 -8.01 -14.65 -10.36
CA ARG A 210 -7.83 -15.91 -11.11
C ARG A 210 -9.04 -16.22 -11.99
N ARG A 211 -10.26 -15.89 -11.55
CA ARG A 211 -11.49 -16.07 -12.34
C ARG A 211 -11.61 -15.03 -13.44
N ALA A 212 -11.35 -13.75 -13.16
CA ALA A 212 -11.34 -12.72 -14.19
C ALA A 212 -10.26 -13.00 -15.25
N ASN A 213 -9.05 -13.36 -14.83
CA ASN A 213 -7.97 -13.72 -15.75
C ASN A 213 -8.26 -14.99 -16.55
N ALA A 214 -9.03 -15.95 -16.02
CA ALA A 214 -9.47 -17.10 -16.81
C ALA A 214 -10.33 -16.68 -18.01
N ILE A 215 -11.26 -15.74 -17.78
CA ILE A 215 -12.09 -15.18 -18.85
C ILE A 215 -11.21 -14.46 -19.88
N LEU A 216 -10.26 -13.64 -19.42
CA LEU A 216 -9.31 -12.97 -20.31
C LEU A 216 -8.52 -13.96 -21.17
N VAL A 217 -8.01 -15.05 -20.57
CA VAL A 217 -7.27 -16.09 -21.31
C VAL A 217 -8.15 -16.75 -22.37
N GLU A 218 -9.41 -17.06 -22.08
CA GLU A 218 -10.32 -17.64 -23.07
C GLU A 218 -10.72 -16.63 -24.17
N ILE A 219 -10.77 -15.33 -23.87
CA ILE A 219 -10.87 -14.25 -24.88
C ILE A 219 -9.62 -14.24 -25.76
N GLY A 220 -8.43 -14.30 -25.15
CA GLY A 220 -7.15 -14.34 -25.86
C GLY A 220 -7.01 -15.55 -26.79
N LYS A 221 -7.65 -16.68 -26.44
CA LYS A 221 -7.76 -17.88 -27.29
C LYS A 221 -8.80 -17.77 -28.41
N GLY A 222 -9.58 -16.69 -28.45
CA GLY A 222 -10.69 -16.51 -29.40
C GLY A 222 -11.92 -17.35 -29.10
N ARG A 223 -12.04 -17.94 -27.90
CA ARG A 223 -13.18 -18.80 -27.50
C ARG A 223 -14.32 -18.01 -26.86
N LEU A 224 -14.00 -16.86 -26.26
CA LEU A 224 -14.98 -15.94 -25.70
C LEU A 224 -14.92 -14.60 -26.42
N PRO A 225 -16.06 -13.90 -26.55
CA PRO A 225 -16.08 -12.57 -27.10
C PRO A 225 -15.46 -11.55 -26.13
N ILE A 226 -14.97 -10.43 -26.67
CA ILE A 226 -14.31 -9.36 -25.90
C ILE A 226 -15.15 -8.79 -24.74
N HIS A 227 -16.49 -8.84 -24.86
CA HIS A 227 -17.44 -8.36 -23.85
C HIS A 227 -17.75 -9.39 -22.75
N ALA A 228 -17.14 -10.60 -22.79
CA ALA A 228 -17.44 -11.65 -21.82
C ALA A 228 -17.10 -11.27 -20.37
N THR A 229 -16.10 -10.41 -20.16
CA THR A 229 -15.79 -9.86 -18.82
C THR A 229 -16.90 -8.95 -18.31
N ALA A 230 -17.48 -8.11 -19.16
CA ALA A 230 -18.61 -7.27 -18.82
C ALA A 230 -19.88 -8.09 -18.56
N ASP A 231 -20.12 -9.12 -19.36
CA ASP A 231 -21.23 -10.07 -19.16
C ASP A 231 -21.10 -10.82 -17.83
N ALA A 232 -19.90 -11.26 -17.47
CA ALA A 232 -19.63 -11.90 -16.20
C ALA A 232 -19.98 -11.00 -15.02
N LEU A 233 -19.57 -9.73 -15.06
CA LEU A 233 -19.92 -8.74 -14.03
C LEU A 233 -21.43 -8.49 -13.95
N ALA A 234 -22.13 -8.50 -15.09
CA ALA A 234 -23.57 -8.34 -15.16
C ALA A 234 -24.37 -9.60 -14.77
N GLY A 235 -23.69 -10.70 -14.41
CA GLY A 235 -24.33 -11.97 -14.05
C GLY A 235 -24.81 -12.82 -15.24
N ARG A 236 -24.48 -12.42 -16.48
CA ARG A 236 -24.78 -13.19 -17.70
C ARG A 236 -23.73 -14.28 -17.90
N THR A 237 -23.80 -15.32 -17.09
CA THR A 237 -22.76 -16.35 -16.95
C THR A 237 -22.95 -17.59 -17.83
N GLN A 238 -24.02 -17.65 -18.62
CA GLN A 238 -24.34 -18.82 -19.48
C GLN A 238 -23.21 -19.17 -20.45
N LYS A 239 -22.51 -18.16 -21.00
CA LYS A 239 -21.36 -18.39 -21.89
C LYS A 239 -20.05 -18.72 -21.17
N LEU A 240 -20.03 -18.69 -19.83
CA LEU A 240 -18.86 -18.98 -19.00
C LEU A 240 -18.83 -20.42 -18.49
N HIS A 241 -19.83 -21.24 -18.85
CA HIS A 241 -19.81 -22.67 -18.52
C HIS A 241 -18.53 -23.32 -19.07
N GLY A 242 -17.81 -24.03 -18.20
CA GLY A 242 -16.53 -24.67 -18.54
C GLY A 242 -15.28 -23.80 -18.33
N VAL A 243 -15.43 -22.48 -18.07
CA VAL A 243 -14.28 -21.62 -17.76
C VAL A 243 -13.80 -21.92 -16.33
N SER A 244 -12.70 -22.67 -16.25
CA SER A 244 -12.10 -23.03 -14.97
C SER A 244 -11.25 -21.90 -14.40
N THR A 245 -11.24 -21.77 -13.08
CA THR A 245 -10.38 -20.80 -12.39
C THR A 245 -8.92 -21.10 -12.69
N LEU A 246 -8.15 -20.07 -13.07
CA LEU A 246 -6.73 -20.25 -13.36
C LEU A 246 -5.97 -20.82 -12.14
N PRO A 247 -4.91 -21.63 -12.33
CA PRO A 247 -4.10 -22.17 -11.24
C PRO A 247 -3.49 -21.07 -10.34
N ALA A 248 -3.31 -21.34 -9.04
CA ALA A 248 -2.76 -20.36 -8.11
C ALA A 248 -1.28 -20.05 -8.35
N LYS A 249 -0.52 -21.02 -8.89
CA LYS A 249 0.93 -20.93 -9.14
C LYS A 249 1.36 -19.79 -10.06
N GLY A 250 0.46 -19.26 -10.90
CA GLY A 250 0.76 -18.09 -11.73
C GLY A 250 0.61 -16.78 -10.97
N LEU A 251 -0.05 -16.77 -9.81
CA LEU A 251 -0.41 -15.58 -9.06
C LEU A 251 0.65 -15.24 -8.02
N CYS A 252 1.14 -14.01 -8.05
CA CYS A 252 2.08 -13.47 -7.08
C CYS A 252 1.59 -12.12 -6.53
N LEU A 253 1.50 -12.01 -5.21
CA LEU A 253 1.30 -10.75 -4.51
C LEU A 253 2.60 -9.92 -4.55
N ARG A 254 2.53 -8.72 -5.12
CA ARG A 254 3.68 -7.83 -5.34
C ARG A 254 3.56 -6.51 -4.59
N THR A 255 2.64 -6.39 -3.64
CA THR A 255 2.44 -5.14 -2.89
C THR A 255 3.77 -4.65 -2.32
N TYR A 256 4.25 -3.54 -2.85
CA TYR A 256 5.50 -2.95 -2.44
C TYR A 256 5.20 -1.91 -1.35
N PHE A 257 5.76 -2.14 -0.17
CA PHE A 257 5.88 -1.11 0.84
C PHE A 257 7.24 -0.48 0.66
N ALA A 258 7.25 0.83 0.42
CA ALA A 258 8.47 1.61 0.33
C ALA A 258 9.37 1.34 1.53
N LYS A 259 10.62 0.93 1.26
CA LYS A 259 11.66 0.93 2.29
C LYS A 259 12.18 2.35 2.46
N ALA A 260 12.71 2.66 3.65
CA ALA A 260 13.42 3.91 3.85
C ALA A 260 14.64 3.97 2.91
N GLY A 261 14.66 4.95 2.00
CA GLY A 261 15.71 5.11 0.98
C GLY A 261 15.33 4.68 -0.43
N ASP A 262 14.31 3.83 -0.60
CA ASP A 262 13.86 3.38 -1.92
C ASP A 262 12.82 4.33 -2.56
N VAL A 263 12.31 5.30 -1.81
CA VAL A 263 11.38 6.30 -2.34
C VAL A 263 12.19 7.40 -3.01
N PRO A 264 12.04 7.62 -4.32
CA PRO A 264 12.69 8.74 -4.97
C PRO A 264 12.18 10.05 -4.39
N ASP A 265 13.11 10.96 -4.09
CA ASP A 265 12.79 12.30 -3.61
C ASP A 265 12.12 13.10 -4.73
N SER A 266 10.80 13.18 -4.66
CA SER A 266 10.00 14.03 -5.55
C SER A 266 9.73 15.36 -4.88
N TRP A 267 9.59 16.41 -5.69
CA TRP A 267 9.27 17.76 -5.25
C TRP A 267 7.93 18.19 -5.86
N ARG A 268 7.14 18.97 -5.11
CA ARG A 268 5.88 19.54 -5.59
C ARG A 268 5.78 20.99 -5.15
N VAL A 269 5.39 21.85 -6.08
CA VAL A 269 5.06 23.25 -5.80
C VAL A 269 3.54 23.41 -5.67
N ILE A 270 3.09 24.15 -4.67
CA ILE A 270 1.68 24.47 -4.44
C ILE A 270 1.56 25.98 -4.25
N ASP A 271 0.77 26.61 -5.12
CA ASP A 271 0.42 28.03 -5.00
C ASP A 271 -0.70 28.20 -3.96
N ALA A 272 -0.47 29.04 -2.95
CA ALA A 272 -1.43 29.31 -1.90
C ALA A 272 -2.46 30.40 -2.25
N THR A 273 -2.30 31.10 -3.38
CA THR A 273 -3.13 32.23 -3.79
C THR A 273 -4.62 31.89 -3.80
N GLY A 274 -5.42 32.58 -2.97
CA GLY A 274 -6.88 32.41 -2.92
C GLY A 274 -7.38 31.10 -2.29
N ILE A 275 -6.49 30.16 -1.95
CA ILE A 275 -6.86 28.90 -1.30
C ILE A 275 -7.11 29.14 0.18
N SER A 276 -8.18 28.56 0.74
CA SER A 276 -8.41 28.66 2.18
C SER A 276 -7.33 27.91 2.97
N LEU A 277 -6.80 28.50 4.06
CA LEU A 277 -5.71 27.93 4.87
C LEU A 277 -5.93 26.46 5.26
N GLY A 278 -7.15 26.08 5.67
CA GLY A 278 -7.45 24.70 6.04
C GLY A 278 -7.37 23.71 4.86
N ARG A 279 -7.80 24.13 3.67
CA ARG A 279 -7.71 23.33 2.44
C ARG A 279 -6.26 23.19 1.99
N LEU A 280 -5.52 24.29 2.00
CA LEU A 280 -4.08 24.28 1.71
C LEU A 280 -3.35 23.34 2.66
N ALA A 281 -3.57 23.48 3.98
CA ALA A 281 -2.93 22.63 4.98
C ALA A 281 -3.23 21.15 4.78
N ARG A 282 -4.48 20.79 4.45
CA ARG A 282 -4.86 19.40 4.14
C ARG A 282 -4.13 18.89 2.89
N GLN A 283 -4.13 19.65 1.81
CA GLN A 283 -3.47 19.26 0.55
C GLN A 283 -1.97 19.04 0.76
N VAL A 284 -1.30 19.97 1.44
CA VAL A 284 0.11 19.88 1.80
C VAL A 284 0.37 18.67 2.70
N ALA A 285 -0.45 18.44 3.72
CA ALA A 285 -0.29 17.30 4.62
C ALA A 285 -0.46 15.94 3.91
N VAL A 286 -1.40 15.84 2.98
CA VAL A 286 -1.57 14.62 2.14
C VAL A 286 -0.31 14.36 1.31
N ALA A 287 0.23 15.41 0.66
CA ALA A 287 1.43 15.31 -0.16
C ALA A 287 2.69 14.96 0.68
N LEU A 288 2.88 15.59 1.84
CA LEU A 288 3.99 15.28 2.77
C LEU A 288 3.91 13.87 3.37
N GLN A 289 2.70 13.36 3.58
CA GLN A 289 2.48 11.97 4.01
C GLN A 289 2.62 11.00 2.83
N GLY A 290 2.47 11.48 1.58
CA GLY A 290 2.45 10.66 0.37
C GLY A 290 1.18 9.82 0.23
N LYS A 291 0.09 10.19 0.91
CA LYS A 291 -1.19 9.45 0.88
C LYS A 291 -1.85 9.43 -0.50
N ASP A 292 -1.46 10.35 -1.36
CA ASP A 292 -1.84 10.43 -2.77
C ASP A 292 -0.97 9.55 -3.67
N GLN A 293 0.15 9.01 -3.16
CA GLN A 293 1.07 8.18 -3.93
C GLN A 293 0.73 6.68 -3.81
N PRO A 294 0.84 5.90 -4.91
CA PRO A 294 0.66 4.46 -4.88
C PRO A 294 1.56 3.72 -3.88
N MET A 295 2.73 4.29 -3.59
CA MET A 295 3.76 3.72 -2.73
C MET A 295 3.54 4.01 -1.24
N TYR A 296 2.44 4.70 -0.89
CA TYR A 296 2.16 5.14 0.48
C TYR A 296 2.33 4.03 1.50
N THR A 297 3.28 4.23 2.40
CA THR A 297 3.59 3.31 3.49
C THR A 297 3.50 4.08 4.80
N PRO A 298 2.52 3.80 5.69
CA PRO A 298 2.27 4.63 6.86
C PRO A 298 3.48 4.86 7.78
N HIS A 299 4.44 3.92 7.78
CA HIS A 299 5.63 3.93 8.63
C HIS A 299 6.91 4.32 7.88
N VAL A 300 6.83 4.69 6.61
CA VAL A 300 7.96 5.19 5.82
C VAL A 300 7.56 6.53 5.22
N ILE A 301 8.52 7.45 5.10
CA ILE A 301 8.25 8.77 4.57
C ILE A 301 8.24 8.67 3.05
N THR A 302 7.05 8.37 2.52
CA THR A 302 6.81 8.20 1.08
C THR A 302 6.35 9.47 0.38
N GLY A 303 6.05 10.51 1.17
CA GLY A 303 5.61 11.80 0.64
C GLY A 303 6.76 12.63 0.08
N CYS A 304 6.38 13.53 -0.83
CA CYS A 304 7.30 14.41 -1.51
C CYS A 304 7.75 15.59 -0.63
N HIS A 305 8.81 16.26 -1.08
CA HIS A 305 9.11 17.62 -0.64
C HIS A 305 8.05 18.56 -1.19
N VAL A 306 7.52 19.44 -0.33
CA VAL A 306 6.47 20.38 -0.73
C VAL A 306 6.99 21.79 -0.55
N VAL A 307 6.94 22.56 -1.64
CA VAL A 307 7.20 23.99 -1.65
C VAL A 307 5.87 24.71 -1.77
N VAL A 308 5.57 25.58 -0.81
CA VAL A 308 4.40 26.46 -0.87
C VAL A 308 4.87 27.86 -1.23
N ILE A 309 4.30 28.43 -2.28
CA ILE A 309 4.54 29.81 -2.72
C ILE A 309 3.31 30.69 -2.49
N ASN A 310 3.48 32.01 -2.53
CA ASN A 310 2.42 33.00 -2.29
C ASN A 310 1.71 32.79 -0.94
N ALA A 311 2.45 32.38 0.09
CA ALA A 311 1.86 32.08 1.39
C ALA A 311 1.16 33.31 2.00
N ASP A 312 1.61 34.52 1.68
CA ASP A 312 0.99 35.80 2.06
C ASP A 312 -0.44 35.97 1.50
N LYS A 313 -0.74 35.38 0.35
CA LYS A 313 -2.04 35.44 -0.36
C LYS A 313 -3.00 34.31 0.02
N VAL A 314 -2.70 33.54 1.07
CA VAL A 314 -3.61 32.48 1.54
C VAL A 314 -4.88 33.08 2.14
N ARG A 315 -6.03 32.52 1.78
CA ARG A 315 -7.32 33.03 2.25
C ARG A 315 -7.63 32.53 3.67
N ILE A 316 -7.87 33.47 4.59
CA ILE A 316 -8.34 33.14 5.95
C ILE A 316 -9.85 33.35 6.02
N THR A 317 -10.59 32.29 6.38
CA THR A 317 -12.05 32.32 6.46
C THR A 317 -12.53 32.72 7.86
N GLY A 318 -13.57 33.54 7.94
CA GLY A 318 -14.25 33.92 9.19
C GLY A 318 -13.42 34.89 10.05
N ARG A 319 -13.70 34.95 11.36
CA ARG A 319 -13.06 35.87 12.32
C ARG A 319 -11.71 35.37 12.87
N LYS A 320 -11.08 34.38 12.22
CA LYS A 320 -9.86 33.73 12.73
C LYS A 320 -8.66 34.67 12.85
N LEU A 321 -8.56 35.68 11.97
CA LEU A 321 -7.48 36.68 12.02
C LEU A 321 -7.44 37.42 13.35
N THR A 322 -8.61 37.72 13.94
CA THR A 322 -8.72 38.51 15.18
C THR A 322 -8.95 37.67 16.42
N GLN A 323 -9.40 36.42 16.28
CA GLN A 323 -9.72 35.56 17.42
C GLN A 323 -8.66 34.51 17.73
N LYS A 324 -7.84 34.12 16.74
CA LYS A 324 -6.86 33.05 16.95
C LYS A 324 -5.55 33.63 17.51
N MET A 325 -5.21 33.22 18.72
CA MET A 325 -3.95 33.51 19.36
C MET A 325 -2.95 32.36 19.16
N TYR A 326 -1.71 32.71 18.85
CA TYR A 326 -0.58 31.79 18.87
C TYR A 326 0.28 32.05 20.09
N TYR A 327 0.75 30.98 20.73
CA TYR A 327 1.58 31.05 21.93
C TYR A 327 2.94 30.44 21.67
N ARG A 328 3.98 31.07 22.24
CA ARG A 328 5.35 30.56 22.27
C ARG A 328 5.86 30.65 23.71
N HIS A 329 6.34 29.54 24.23
CA HIS A 329 6.92 29.46 25.56
C HIS A 329 8.35 28.91 25.47
N SER A 330 9.30 29.50 26.20
CA SER A 330 10.68 29.02 26.22
C SER A 330 10.94 27.85 27.17
N GLY A 331 10.02 27.59 28.10
CA GLY A 331 10.16 26.60 29.17
C GLY A 331 10.49 27.21 30.53
N TYR A 332 10.96 28.46 30.56
CA TYR A 332 11.22 29.21 31.78
C TYR A 332 10.00 30.01 32.24
N VAL A 333 9.81 30.13 33.55
CA VAL A 333 8.73 30.90 34.17
C VAL A 333 8.71 32.34 33.64
N GLY A 334 7.53 32.85 33.28
CA GLY A 334 7.32 34.22 32.81
C GLY A 334 7.57 34.48 31.32
N ASN A 335 8.03 33.50 30.54
CA ASN A 335 8.42 33.69 29.13
C ASN A 335 7.35 33.21 28.12
N LEU A 336 6.07 33.48 28.40
CA LEU A 336 4.97 33.25 27.45
C LEU A 336 4.82 34.47 26.53
N LYS A 337 5.04 34.27 25.23
CA LYS A 337 4.74 35.27 24.20
C LYS A 337 3.48 34.86 23.45
N SER A 338 2.55 35.79 23.27
CA SER A 338 1.31 35.57 22.52
C SER A 338 1.21 36.54 21.35
N PHE A 339 0.73 36.04 20.20
CA PHE A 339 0.61 36.81 18.96
C PHE A 339 -0.78 36.57 18.37
N LEU A 340 -1.42 37.61 17.83
CA LEU A 340 -2.62 37.43 17.03
C LEU A 340 -2.25 36.83 15.67
N MET A 341 -3.18 36.06 15.11
CA MET A 341 -2.99 35.49 13.78
C MET A 341 -2.82 36.57 12.70
N ARG A 342 -3.47 37.74 12.85
CA ARG A 342 -3.28 38.90 11.96
C ARG A 342 -1.81 39.33 11.92
N ASP A 343 -1.25 39.67 13.08
CA ASP A 343 0.12 40.18 13.19
C ASP A 343 1.12 39.14 12.69
N MET A 344 0.90 37.87 13.04
CA MET A 344 1.76 36.78 12.56
C MET A 344 1.66 36.57 11.04
N MET A 345 0.51 36.88 10.43
CA MET A 345 0.33 36.78 8.98
C MET A 345 1.08 37.90 8.24
N GLU A 346 1.16 39.08 8.82
CA GLU A 346 1.90 40.22 8.27
C GLU A 346 3.41 40.03 8.40
N GLU A 347 3.90 39.58 9.57
CA GLU A 347 5.33 39.41 9.81
C GLU A 347 5.90 38.09 9.27
N ARG A 348 5.16 36.99 9.42
CA ARG A 348 5.62 35.60 9.21
C ARG A 348 4.51 34.70 8.64
N PRO A 349 4.00 34.98 7.43
CA PRO A 349 2.93 34.18 6.81
C PRO A 349 3.33 32.70 6.65
N ASP A 350 4.63 32.44 6.45
CA ASP A 350 5.22 31.11 6.43
C ASP A 350 4.90 30.31 7.70
N ARG A 351 4.98 30.95 8.87
CA ARG A 351 4.77 30.29 10.15
C ARG A 351 3.32 29.91 10.38
N VAL A 352 2.37 30.74 9.92
CA VAL A 352 0.94 30.47 10.00
C VAL A 352 0.59 29.20 9.22
N VAL A 353 1.08 29.09 7.98
CA VAL A 353 0.89 27.91 7.12
C VAL A 353 1.58 26.69 7.74
N GLN A 354 2.82 26.85 8.22
CA GLN A 354 3.57 25.75 8.85
C GLN A 354 2.86 25.18 10.07
N LEU A 355 2.29 26.02 10.93
CA LEU A 355 1.56 25.59 12.12
C LEU A 355 0.24 24.90 11.76
N ALA A 356 -0.46 25.38 10.73
CA ALA A 356 -1.66 24.74 10.22
C ALA A 356 -1.36 23.34 9.67
N VAL A 357 -0.28 23.18 8.90
CA VAL A 357 0.16 21.88 8.38
C VAL A 357 0.64 20.97 9.51
N LYS A 358 1.42 21.48 10.47
CA LYS A 358 1.89 20.72 11.63
C LYS A 358 0.72 20.10 12.41
N GLY A 359 -0.39 20.83 12.55
CA GLY A 359 -1.61 20.30 13.19
C GLY A 359 -2.29 19.16 12.43
N MET A 360 -1.99 18.98 11.13
CA MET A 360 -2.53 17.90 10.29
C MET A 360 -1.60 16.67 10.21
N LEU A 361 -0.38 16.76 10.74
CA LEU A 361 0.61 15.68 10.75
C LEU A 361 0.61 14.92 12.09
N PRO A 362 1.02 13.64 12.10
CA PRO A 362 1.17 12.88 13.34
C PRO A 362 2.13 13.54 14.34
N SER A 363 1.82 13.49 15.64
CA SER A 363 2.62 14.10 16.71
C SER A 363 3.87 13.27 17.11
N ASN A 364 4.48 12.55 16.16
CA ASN A 364 5.59 11.62 16.40
C ASN A 364 6.89 12.06 15.69
N LYS A 365 7.95 11.24 15.77
CA LYS A 365 9.25 11.51 15.12
C LYS A 365 9.12 11.60 13.59
N GLN A 366 8.24 10.80 12.98
CA GLN A 366 7.99 10.81 11.54
C GLN A 366 7.30 12.08 11.09
N GLY A 367 6.27 12.55 11.81
CA GLY A 367 5.61 13.82 11.52
C GLY A 367 6.57 15.01 11.59
N ARG A 368 7.51 15.01 12.55
CA ARG A 368 8.60 16.00 12.60
C ARG A 368 9.53 15.93 11.38
N HIS A 369 9.81 14.74 10.86
CA HIS A 369 10.61 14.57 9.65
C HIS A 369 9.84 15.01 8.40
N MET A 370 8.57 14.63 8.26
CA MET A 370 7.68 15.11 7.20
C MET A 370 7.62 16.65 7.18
N LEU A 371 7.49 17.29 8.35
CA LEU A 371 7.46 18.75 8.45
C LEU A 371 8.78 19.41 8.01
N ARG A 372 9.94 18.75 8.15
CA ARG A 372 11.23 19.26 7.65
C ARG A 372 11.31 19.28 6.12
N ARG A 373 10.47 18.49 5.43
CA ARG A 373 10.36 18.48 3.96
C ARG A 373 9.48 19.60 3.41
N LEU A 374 8.80 20.36 4.28
CA LEU A 374 7.98 21.50 3.91
C LEU A 374 8.84 22.78 3.83
N ARG A 375 8.78 23.46 2.69
CA ARG A 375 9.36 24.79 2.48
C ARG A 375 8.24 25.76 2.13
N ILE A 376 8.23 26.93 2.74
CA ILE A 376 7.15 27.91 2.57
C ILE A 376 7.80 29.26 2.31
N TYR A 377 7.35 29.93 1.26
CA TYR A 377 7.80 31.24 0.83
C TYR A 377 6.62 32.19 0.79
N ALA A 378 6.84 33.43 1.24
CA ALA A 378 5.82 34.46 1.19
C ALA A 378 5.46 34.79 -0.26
N GLY A 379 6.45 34.97 -1.15
CA GLY A 379 6.24 35.26 -2.58
C GLY A 379 6.26 34.03 -3.49
N ASP A 380 6.36 34.26 -4.79
CA ASP A 380 6.41 33.27 -5.88
C ASP A 380 7.80 32.66 -6.08
N GLN A 381 8.86 33.38 -5.71
CA GLN A 381 10.25 32.94 -5.88
C GLN A 381 10.69 31.91 -4.82
N HIS A 382 11.42 30.87 -5.27
CA HIS A 382 12.06 29.89 -4.38
C HIS A 382 13.40 29.39 -4.96
N PRO A 383 14.39 29.04 -4.12
CA PRO A 383 15.69 28.54 -4.58
C PRO A 383 15.69 27.08 -5.07
N HIS A 384 14.52 26.42 -5.10
CA HIS A 384 14.38 24.99 -5.36
C HIS A 384 14.00 24.62 -6.81
N GLU A 385 14.19 25.53 -7.76
CA GLU A 385 13.77 25.34 -9.16
C GLU A 385 14.40 24.11 -9.81
N ALA A 386 15.70 23.86 -9.59
CA ALA A 386 16.41 22.71 -10.14
C ALA A 386 15.84 21.35 -9.65
N GLN A 387 15.35 21.29 -8.41
CA GLN A 387 14.74 20.08 -7.85
C GLN A 387 13.28 19.90 -8.25
N VAL A 388 12.58 20.99 -8.57
CA VAL A 388 11.19 20.96 -9.04
C VAL A 388 11.11 20.58 -10.53
N GLY A 389 12.04 21.06 -11.36
CA GLY A 389 12.02 20.85 -12.81
C GLY A 389 12.41 19.46 -13.31
N SER A 390 12.92 18.59 -12.44
CA SER A 390 13.38 17.23 -12.79
C SER A 390 12.27 16.16 -12.68
N ALA A 391 11.05 16.55 -12.31
CA ALA A 391 9.89 15.67 -12.21
C ALA A 391 8.72 16.23 -13.02
N GLN A 392 8.74 16.04 -14.35
CA GLN A 392 7.55 16.12 -15.21
C GLN A 392 7.12 14.72 -15.62
#